data_AF-A0A1H3GR77-F1
#
_entry.id   AF-A0A1H3GR77-F1
#
_cell.length_a   1.000
_cell.length_b   1.000
_cell.length_c   1.000
_cell.angle_alpha   90.00
_cell.angle_beta   90.00
_cell.angle_gamma   90.00
#
_symmetry.space_group_name_H-M   'P 1'
#
loop_
_entity.id
_entity.type
_entity.pdbx_description
1 polymer ?
#
loop_
_entity_poly.entity_id
_entity_poly.type
_entity_poly.pdbx_seq_one_letter_code
_entity_poly.pdbx_strand_id
1 'polypeptide(L)'
;MKRYTVRQKEFLSNLEKATGELIAAEENDLSPMFQIVLMEESGRSKSSIDDVMEYGIFRNNNFSEKTMTKYEVVELLTAPNDKFPLWIKIRLDVRGIIELTVSKRFRTFRELHNRETGHPPFVLWA
;
A
#
# COMPACT_ATOMS: atom_id res chain seq x y z
N MET A 1 -22.10 -5.10 -0.96
CA MET A 1 -21.10 -4.13 -0.45
C MET A 1 -20.15 -4.88 0.48
N LYS A 2 -18.86 -5.00 0.15
CA LYS A 2 -17.88 -5.69 1.01
C LYS A 2 -17.79 -4.94 2.36
N ARG A 3 -17.81 -5.67 3.48
CA ARG A 3 -17.68 -5.07 4.82
C ARG A 3 -16.21 -4.99 5.20
N TYR A 4 -15.62 -3.81 5.05
CA TYR A 4 -14.28 -3.52 5.58
C TYR A 4 -14.30 -3.44 7.10
N THR A 5 -13.25 -3.97 7.74
CA THR A 5 -12.98 -3.72 9.16
C THR A 5 -12.70 -2.23 9.41
N VAL A 6 -12.74 -1.80 10.67
CA VAL A 6 -12.38 -0.42 11.05
C VAL A 6 -10.97 -0.07 10.55
N ARG A 7 -10.02 -0.99 10.69
CA ARG A 7 -8.62 -0.80 10.26
C ARG A 7 -8.44 -0.78 8.75
N GLN A 8 -9.23 -1.56 8.00
CA GLN A 8 -9.22 -1.49 6.54
C GLN A 8 -9.78 -0.16 6.02
N LYS A 9 -10.81 0.39 6.68
CA LYS A 9 -11.34 1.73 6.36
C LYS A 9 -10.33 2.83 6.67
N GLU A 10 -9.61 2.71 7.78
CA GLU A 10 -8.53 3.64 8.16
C GLU A 10 -7.40 3.60 7.13
N PHE A 11 -6.97 2.41 6.69
CA PHE A 11 -5.97 2.26 5.65
C PHE A 11 -6.43 2.85 4.31
N LEU A 12 -7.68 2.61 3.89
CA LEU A 12 -8.26 3.22 2.69
C LEU A 12 -8.25 4.75 2.78
N SER A 13 -8.68 5.30 3.91
CA SER A 13 -8.67 6.75 4.11
C SER A 13 -7.25 7.34 4.05
N ASN A 14 -6.26 6.63 4.59
CA ASN A 14 -4.87 7.06 4.52
C ASN A 14 -4.31 6.99 3.09
N LEU A 15 -4.66 5.95 2.33
CA LEU A 15 -4.32 5.86 0.90
C LEU A 15 -4.90 7.05 0.14
N GLU A 16 -6.19 7.35 0.33
CA GLU A 16 -6.86 8.46 -0.35
C GLU A 16 -6.22 9.81 -0.04
N LYS A 17 -5.87 10.07 1.23
CA LYS A 17 -5.15 11.29 1.63
C LYS A 17 -3.80 11.40 0.95
N ALA A 18 -2.98 10.35 1.03
CA ALA A 18 -1.65 10.36 0.46
C ALA A 18 -1.68 10.54 -1.07
N THR A 19 -2.66 9.90 -1.75
CA THR A 19 -2.87 10.10 -3.20
C THR A 19 -3.44 11.47 -3.53
N GLY A 20 -4.27 12.05 -2.66
CA GLY A 20 -4.80 13.39 -2.82
C GLY A 20 -3.70 14.45 -2.73
N GLU A 21 -2.73 14.28 -1.83
CA GLU A 21 -1.54 15.13 -1.75
C GLU A 21 -0.68 15.05 -3.02
N LEU A 22 -0.58 13.86 -3.61
CA LEU A 22 0.16 13.62 -4.86
C LEU A 22 -0.54 14.22 -6.09
N ILE A 23 -1.86 14.05 -6.20
CA ILE A 23 -2.66 14.50 -7.36
C ILE A 23 -3.05 15.98 -7.24
N ALA A 24 -3.18 16.57 -6.05
CA ALA A 24 -3.43 18.02 -5.93
C ALA A 24 -2.31 18.87 -6.56
N ALA A 25 -1.15 18.27 -6.82
CA ALA A 25 -0.07 18.88 -7.61
C ALA A 25 -0.29 18.83 -9.13
N GLU A 26 -1.17 17.95 -9.63
CA GLU A 26 -1.44 17.73 -11.06
C GLU A 26 -2.95 17.66 -11.31
N GLU A 27 -3.57 18.72 -11.84
CA GLU A 27 -5.01 18.82 -12.16
C GLU A 27 -5.51 17.66 -13.05
N ASN A 28 -5.90 16.52 -12.46
CA ASN A 28 -6.35 15.34 -13.18
C ASN A 28 -7.64 14.77 -12.58
N ASP A 29 -8.71 14.77 -13.38
CA ASP A 29 -10.08 14.40 -12.98
C ASP A 29 -10.38 12.89 -13.05
N LEU A 30 -9.37 12.06 -13.37
CA LEU A 30 -9.52 10.62 -13.49
C LEU A 30 -9.25 9.91 -12.15
N SER A 31 -10.03 8.86 -11.86
CA SER A 31 -9.75 7.98 -10.73
C SER A 31 -8.38 7.32 -10.93
N PRO A 32 -7.44 7.46 -9.99
CA PRO A 32 -6.08 6.98 -10.17
C PRO A 32 -6.03 5.45 -10.22
N MET A 33 -5.17 4.94 -11.10
CA MET A 33 -4.78 3.54 -11.14
C MET A 33 -3.48 3.34 -10.38
N PHE A 34 -3.30 2.16 -9.82
CA PHE A 34 -2.19 1.83 -8.93
C PHE A 34 -1.36 0.68 -9.47
N GLN A 35 -0.05 0.72 -9.26
CA GLN A 35 0.87 -0.37 -9.56
C GLN A 35 1.70 -0.68 -8.31
N ILE A 36 1.81 -1.95 -7.93
CA ILE A 36 2.56 -2.36 -6.73
C ILE A 36 3.95 -2.85 -7.11
N VAL A 37 4.96 -2.33 -6.41
CA VAL A 37 6.34 -2.80 -6.49
C VAL A 37 6.74 -3.28 -5.10
N LEU A 38 7.03 -4.57 -4.96
CA LEU A 38 7.43 -5.15 -3.68
C LEU A 38 8.91 -4.94 -3.43
N MET A 39 9.28 -4.46 -2.24
CA MET A 39 10.68 -4.29 -1.84
C MET A 39 11.04 -5.29 -0.73
N GLU A 40 12.15 -6.00 -0.93
CA GLU A 40 12.77 -6.84 0.10
C GLU A 40 13.49 -5.97 1.14
N GLU A 41 13.33 -6.32 2.41
CA GLU A 41 14.01 -5.66 3.52
C GLU A 41 15.02 -6.62 4.15
N SER A 42 16.29 -6.21 4.16
CA SER A 42 17.39 -6.95 4.77
C SER A 42 17.45 -6.73 6.29
N GLY A 43 18.05 -7.68 7.01
CA GLY A 43 18.51 -7.48 8.39
C GLY A 43 17.54 -7.84 9.53
N ARG A 44 16.33 -8.36 9.27
CA ARG A 44 15.44 -8.90 10.33
C ARG A 44 14.74 -10.20 9.92
N SER A 45 14.49 -11.07 10.90
CA SER A 45 13.72 -12.30 10.69
C SER A 45 12.30 -12.02 10.21
N LYS A 46 11.81 -12.80 9.25
CA LYS A 46 10.40 -12.75 8.79
C LYS A 46 9.48 -13.22 9.90
N SER A 47 8.34 -12.54 10.06
CA SER A 47 7.24 -13.03 10.89
C SER A 47 6.46 -14.10 10.12
N SER A 48 5.70 -14.94 10.82
CA SER A 48 4.81 -15.91 10.17
C SER A 48 3.82 -15.26 9.21
N ILE A 49 3.39 -14.02 9.50
CA ILE A 49 2.52 -13.23 8.61
C ILE A 49 3.28 -12.75 7.38
N ASP A 50 4.54 -12.35 7.54
CA ASP A 50 5.39 -11.96 6.39
C ASP A 50 5.51 -13.16 5.42
N ASP A 51 5.68 -14.38 5.96
CA ASP A 51 5.77 -15.61 5.15
C ASP A 51 4.43 -15.97 4.49
N VAL A 52 3.30 -15.85 5.20
CA VAL A 52 1.96 -16.07 4.62
C VAL A 52 1.72 -15.12 3.45
N MET A 53 2.08 -13.84 3.59
CA MET A 53 1.97 -12.87 2.51
C MET A 53 2.89 -13.21 1.33
N GLU A 54 4.15 -13.58 1.62
CA GLU A 54 5.12 -13.98 0.61
C GLU A 54 4.61 -15.15 -0.25
N TYR A 55 4.23 -16.25 0.39
CA TYR A 55 3.87 -17.49 -0.31
C TYR A 55 2.43 -17.51 -0.81
N GLY A 56 1.50 -16.89 -0.09
CA GLY A 56 0.08 -16.89 -0.42
C GLY A 56 -0.29 -15.85 -1.47
N ILE A 57 0.33 -14.67 -1.42
CA ILE A 57 -0.07 -13.52 -2.23
C ILE A 57 1.07 -13.11 -3.16
N PHE A 58 2.27 -12.85 -2.64
CA PHE A 58 3.29 -12.17 -3.43
C PHE A 58 3.90 -13.02 -4.52
N ARG A 59 4.21 -14.28 -4.23
CA ARG A 59 4.86 -15.19 -5.18
C ARG A 59 3.98 -15.57 -6.36
N ASN A 60 2.66 -15.51 -6.20
CA ASN A 60 1.68 -15.95 -7.20
C ASN A 60 1.07 -14.79 -8.00
N ASN A 61 1.44 -13.55 -7.71
CA ASN A 61 0.91 -12.37 -8.39
C ASN A 61 2.01 -11.65 -9.20
N ASN A 62 1.74 -11.40 -10.47
CA ASN A 62 2.61 -10.58 -11.32
C ASN A 62 2.24 -9.09 -11.17
N PHE A 63 2.71 -8.44 -10.10
CA PHE A 63 2.37 -7.04 -9.83
C PHE A 63 2.98 -6.05 -10.82
N SER A 64 4.11 -6.38 -11.45
CA SER A 64 4.79 -5.51 -12.42
C SER A 64 3.98 -5.25 -13.69
N GLU A 65 3.00 -6.09 -13.99
CA GLU A 65 2.17 -5.98 -15.20
C GLU A 65 0.71 -5.60 -14.89
N LYS A 66 0.36 -5.49 -13.61
CA LYS A 66 -1.03 -5.29 -13.18
C LYS A 66 -1.27 -3.89 -12.65
N THR A 67 -2.18 -3.18 -13.30
CA THR A 67 -2.81 -1.98 -12.73
C THR A 67 -4.02 -2.36 -11.91
N MET A 68 -4.19 -1.72 -10.75
CA MET A 68 -5.22 -2.01 -9.77
C MET A 68 -5.99 -0.74 -9.42
N THR A 69 -7.26 -0.88 -9.07
CA THR A 69 -8.03 0.18 -8.41
C THR A 69 -7.62 0.31 -6.94
N LYS A 70 -7.92 1.45 -6.31
CA LYS A 70 -7.69 1.62 -4.86
C LYS A 70 -8.32 0.51 -4.02
N TYR A 71 -9.49 0.00 -4.41
CA TYR A 71 -10.18 -1.05 -3.65
C TYR A 71 -9.44 -2.40 -3.73
N GLU A 72 -8.90 -2.73 -4.90
CA GLU A 72 -8.09 -3.93 -5.06
C GLU A 72 -6.77 -3.82 -4.30
N VAL A 73 -6.15 -2.63 -4.28
CA VAL A 73 -4.97 -2.35 -3.45
C VAL A 73 -5.27 -2.57 -1.97
N VAL A 74 -6.37 -2.01 -1.47
CA VAL A 74 -6.77 -2.18 -0.06
C VAL A 74 -7.05 -3.65 0.23
N GLU A 75 -7.76 -4.36 -0.64
CA GLU A 75 -8.02 -5.79 -0.44
C GLU A 75 -6.73 -6.61 -0.34
N LEU A 76 -5.77 -6.36 -1.25
CA LEU A 76 -4.50 -7.08 -1.28
C LEU A 76 -3.62 -6.76 -0.06
N LEU A 77 -3.41 -5.47 0.21
CA LEU A 77 -2.48 -5.01 1.25
C LEU A 77 -3.05 -5.09 2.67
N THR A 78 -4.31 -5.43 2.82
CA THR A 78 -4.96 -5.66 4.12
C THR A 78 -5.50 -7.07 4.29
N ALA A 79 -5.20 -7.97 3.34
CA ALA A 79 -5.54 -9.38 3.40
C ALA A 79 -5.15 -10.09 4.72
N PRO A 80 -4.00 -9.80 5.36
CA PRO A 80 -3.62 -10.49 6.59
C PRO A 80 -4.33 -9.99 7.86
N ASN A 81 -5.50 -9.34 7.74
CA ASN A 81 -6.39 -8.89 8.82
C ASN A 81 -5.69 -8.21 10.02
N ASP A 82 -5.86 -6.89 10.15
CA ASP A 82 -5.24 -6.03 11.19
C ASP A 82 -3.70 -5.93 11.11
N LYS A 83 -3.12 -6.37 10.00
CA LYS A 83 -1.71 -6.18 9.66
C LYS A 83 -1.58 -5.50 8.30
N PHE A 84 -0.64 -4.58 8.21
CA PHE A 84 -0.45 -3.69 7.07
C PHE A 84 1.04 -3.62 6.73
N PRO A 85 1.41 -3.31 5.47
CA PRO A 85 2.80 -3.08 5.11
C PRO A 85 3.44 -2.03 6.03
N LEU A 86 4.66 -2.30 6.48
CA LEU A 86 5.38 -1.48 7.46
C LEU A 86 5.52 -0.03 7.00
N TRP A 87 5.81 0.15 5.71
CA TRP A 87 5.90 1.43 5.02
C TRP A 87 5.44 1.24 3.57
N ILE A 88 4.90 2.30 2.98
CA ILE A 88 4.56 2.38 1.56
C ILE A 88 5.06 3.72 1.03
N LYS A 89 5.95 3.68 0.03
CA LYS A 89 6.38 4.86 -0.71
C LYS A 89 5.46 5.05 -1.91
N ILE A 90 4.97 6.26 -2.11
CA ILE A 90 4.06 6.58 -3.21
C ILE A 90 4.70 7.61 -4.13
N ARG A 91 4.55 7.42 -5.45
CA ARG A 91 4.95 8.41 -6.45
C ARG A 91 4.04 8.33 -7.67
N LEU A 92 3.96 9.41 -8.42
CA LEU A 92 3.25 9.44 -9.68
C LEU A 92 4.24 9.09 -10.79
N ASP A 93 3.93 8.05 -11.56
CA ASP A 93 4.70 7.67 -12.74
C ASP A 93 4.33 8.56 -13.93
N VAL A 94 5.20 8.65 -14.93
CA VAL A 94 5.05 9.45 -16.17
C VAL A 94 3.80 9.06 -16.98
N ARG A 95 3.22 7.89 -16.71
CA ARG A 95 1.99 7.38 -17.32
C ARG A 95 0.71 7.82 -16.59
N GLY A 96 0.83 8.62 -15.51
CA GLY A 96 -0.28 8.97 -14.64
C GLY A 96 -0.76 7.84 -13.72
N ILE A 97 0.09 6.82 -13.50
CA ILE A 97 -0.18 5.68 -12.62
C ILE A 97 0.51 5.93 -11.28
N ILE A 98 -0.18 5.71 -10.17
CA ILE A 98 0.41 5.80 -8.84
C ILE A 98 1.17 4.52 -8.55
N GLU A 99 2.48 4.62 -8.47
CA GLU A 99 3.33 3.50 -8.06
C GLU A 99 3.40 3.44 -6.53
N LEU A 100 3.12 2.26 -5.99
CA LEU A 100 3.23 1.93 -4.58
C LEU A 100 4.44 1.01 -4.40
N THR A 101 5.56 1.55 -3.92
CA THR A 101 6.66 0.69 -3.45
C THR A 101 6.36 0.25 -2.02
N VAL A 102 6.15 -1.05 -1.83
CA VAL A 102 5.55 -1.63 -0.63
C VAL A 102 6.55 -2.51 0.11
N SER A 103 6.66 -2.30 1.42
CA SER A 103 7.35 -3.22 2.32
C SER A 103 6.67 -4.59 2.34
N LYS A 104 7.47 -5.67 2.20
CA LYS A 104 6.99 -7.04 2.43
C LYS A 104 6.77 -7.40 3.91
N ARG A 105 6.96 -6.47 4.85
CA ARG A 105 6.82 -6.69 6.29
C ARG A 105 5.48 -6.19 6.78
N PHE A 106 4.73 -7.05 7.47
CA PHE A 106 3.36 -6.73 7.89
C PHE A 106 3.28 -6.54 9.39
N ARG A 107 2.85 -5.35 9.83
CA ARG A 107 2.79 -4.97 11.25
C ARG A 107 1.44 -4.36 11.62
N THR A 108 1.16 -4.23 12.92
CA THR A 108 -0.07 -3.55 13.36
C THR A 108 0.03 -2.06 13.06
N PHE A 109 -1.12 -1.36 13.04
CA PHE A 109 -1.17 0.11 12.98
C PHE A 109 -0.24 0.79 14.00
N ARG A 110 -0.01 0.17 15.16
CA ARG A 110 0.86 0.69 16.23
C ARG A 110 2.36 0.68 15.91
N GLU A 111 2.74 -0.03 14.87
CA GLU A 111 4.12 -0.30 14.49
C GLU A 111 4.47 0.26 13.09
N LEU A 112 3.48 0.78 12.36
CA LEU A 112 3.69 1.35 11.03
C LEU A 112 4.61 2.57 11.11
N HIS A 113 5.46 2.71 10.10
CA HIS A 113 6.28 3.90 9.89
C HIS A 113 5.44 5.04 9.32
N ASN A 114 6.07 6.20 9.10
CA ASN A 114 5.47 7.37 8.47
C ASN A 114 4.21 7.84 9.19
N ARG A 115 4.26 7.93 10.52
CA ARG A 115 3.12 8.39 11.33
C ARG A 115 3.02 9.89 11.36
N GLU A 116 4.18 10.53 11.28
CA GLU A 116 4.39 11.97 11.19
C GLU A 116 3.75 12.58 9.95
N THR A 117 3.44 11.79 8.91
CA THR A 117 2.73 12.24 7.71
C THR A 117 1.22 12.40 7.93
N GLY A 118 0.67 11.89 9.04
CA GLY A 118 -0.77 11.91 9.32
C GLY A 118 -1.58 10.86 8.53
N HIS A 119 -0.93 10.05 7.69
CA HIS A 119 -1.54 8.98 6.91
C HIS A 119 -0.63 7.73 6.83
N PRO A 120 -0.24 7.11 7.96
CA PRO A 120 0.58 5.88 7.91
C PRO A 120 -0.13 4.74 7.17
N PRO A 121 0.60 3.85 6.47
CA PRO A 121 2.06 3.76 6.36
C PRO A 121 2.67 4.58 5.20
N PHE A 122 1.94 5.55 4.64
CA PHE A 122 2.28 6.19 3.37
C PHE A 122 3.28 7.34 3.54
N VAL A 123 4.22 7.45 2.60
CA VAL A 123 5.12 8.59 2.45
C VAL A 123 5.28 8.92 0.97
N LEU A 124 5.22 10.21 0.65
CA LEU A 124 5.49 10.72 -0.69
C LEU A 124 6.97 10.50 -1.02
N TRP A 125 7.23 10.01 -2.22
CA TRP A 125 8.57 9.80 -2.76
C TRP A 125 8.74 10.71 -3.97
N ALA A 126 9.79 11.54 -3.94
CA ALA A 126 10.16 12.44 -5.03
C ALA A 126 10.77 11.68 -6.22
#